data_AF-A0A518B0H7-F1
#
_entry.id   AF-A0A518B0H7-F1
#
_cell.length_a   1.000
_cell.length_b   1.000
_cell.length_c   1.000
_cell.angle_alpha   90.00
_cell.angle_beta   90.00
_cell.angle_gamma   90.00
#
_symmetry.space_group_name_H-M   'P 1'
#
loop_
_entity.id
_entity.type
_entity.pdbx_description
1 polymer ?
#
loop_
_entity_poly.entity_id
_entity_poly.type
_entity_poly.pdbx_seq_one_letter_code
_entity_poly.pdbx_strand_id
1 'polypeptide(L)'
;MPRWADRARKAFKRSPSSFVAKTLEETVAEAKSVARDLQFIIESSGTGVDREIGYDDESLQLVERIYRTAARSPASIELGIDNFERLLSLYLGQSLVERDAGAWARYEGKEHVIFPITIRLRTGKHVDVFLFCKSLHQKQVNGTLSGRALTTFLADVDRLAFP
;
A
#
# COMPACT_ATOMS: atom_id res chain seq x y z
N MET A 1 8.93 1.68 29.31
CA MET A 1 9.18 2.21 27.96
C MET A 1 8.64 1.22 26.93
N PRO A 2 7.99 1.67 25.85
CA PRO A 2 7.47 0.77 24.82
C PRO A 2 8.60 0.01 24.11
N ARG A 3 8.40 -1.28 23.83
CA ARG A 3 9.39 -2.16 23.19
C ARG A 3 9.88 -1.67 21.81
N TRP A 4 9.14 -0.77 21.16
CA TRP A 4 9.52 -0.16 19.89
C TRP A 4 10.67 0.85 20.03
N ALA A 5 10.75 1.58 21.14
CA ALA A 5 11.79 2.59 21.38
C ALA A 5 13.19 1.96 21.54
N ASP A 6 13.26 0.80 22.20
CA ASP A 6 14.51 0.04 22.36
C ASP A 6 14.95 -0.65 21.06
N ARG A 7 14.00 -1.09 20.23
CA ARG A 7 14.28 -1.63 18.88
C ARG A 7 14.82 -0.53 17.95
N ALA A 8 14.23 0.67 18.00
CA ALA A 8 14.71 1.83 17.27
C ALA A 8 16.14 2.22 17.68
N ARG A 9 16.43 2.30 18.99
CA ARG A 9 17.79 2.59 19.51
C ARG A 9 18.85 1.57 19.07
N LYS A 10 18.51 0.28 18.99
CA LYS A 10 19.45 -0.75 18.52
C LYS A 10 19.72 -0.67 17.02
N ALA A 11 18.73 -0.25 16.22
CA ALA A 11 18.88 -0.05 14.79
C ALA A 11 19.76 1.17 14.45
N PHE A 12 19.69 2.25 15.25
CA PHE A 12 20.52 3.46 15.11
C PHE A 12 22.04 3.23 15.19
N LYS A 13 22.49 2.09 15.76
CA LYS A 13 23.92 1.74 15.80
C LYS A 13 24.45 1.17 14.48
N ARG A 14 23.60 0.91 13.48
CA ARG A 14 23.99 0.43 12.15
C ARG A 14 24.01 1.59 11.15
N SER A 15 24.98 1.58 10.23
CA SER A 15 25.21 2.64 9.24
C SER A 15 23.91 3.07 8.53
N PRO A 16 23.65 4.39 8.34
CA PRO A 16 22.42 4.90 7.72
C PRO A 16 22.10 4.26 6.37
N SER A 17 23.11 3.94 5.56
CA SER A 17 22.95 3.29 4.25
C SER A 17 22.48 1.83 4.35
N SER A 18 22.95 1.09 5.36
CA SER A 18 22.53 -0.29 5.61
C SER A 18 21.08 -0.37 6.12
N PHE A 19 20.63 0.66 6.84
CA PHE A 19 19.27 0.70 7.39
C PHE A 19 18.24 1.07 6.31
N VAL A 20 18.50 2.10 5.49
CA VAL A 20 17.59 2.49 4.38
C VAL A 20 17.43 1.36 3.35
N ALA A 21 18.51 0.61 3.07
CA ALA A 21 18.42 -0.57 2.23
C ALA A 21 17.53 -1.66 2.87
N LYS A 22 17.70 -1.89 4.18
CA LYS A 22 16.94 -2.89 4.93
C LYS A 22 15.46 -2.56 5.04
N THR A 23 15.08 -1.30 5.27
CA THR A 23 13.66 -0.90 5.34
C THR A 23 12.97 -1.01 3.98
N LEU A 24 13.68 -0.70 2.89
CA LEU A 24 13.17 -0.95 1.55
C LEU A 24 13.02 -2.45 1.29
N GLU A 25 14.01 -3.27 1.62
CA GLU A 25 13.92 -4.73 1.47
C GLU A 25 12.74 -5.32 2.24
N GLU A 26 12.52 -4.88 3.49
CA GLU A 26 11.37 -5.28 4.30
C GLU A 26 10.05 -4.86 3.66
N THR A 27 9.97 -3.63 3.12
CA THR A 27 8.79 -3.14 2.41
C THR A 27 8.51 -3.94 1.15
N VAL A 28 9.54 -4.25 0.36
CA VAL A 28 9.41 -5.06 -0.86
C VAL A 28 8.99 -6.49 -0.53
N ALA A 29 9.54 -7.07 0.53
CA ALA A 29 9.16 -8.41 0.97
C ALA A 29 7.68 -8.46 1.39
N GLU A 30 7.23 -7.47 2.16
CA GLU A 30 5.84 -7.35 2.58
C GLU A 30 4.89 -7.06 1.40
N ALA A 31 5.28 -6.17 0.49
CA ALA A 31 4.52 -5.87 -0.72
C ALA A 31 4.28 -7.10 -1.58
N LYS A 32 5.24 -8.04 -1.64
CA LYS A 32 5.09 -9.31 -2.38
C LYS A 32 4.11 -10.28 -1.71
N SER A 33 3.89 -10.21 -0.39
CA SER A 33 2.92 -11.06 0.32
C SER A 33 1.55 -10.42 0.48
N VAL A 34 1.44 -9.10 0.30
CA VAL A 34 0.27 -8.31 0.69
C VAL A 34 -1.06 -8.80 0.10
N ALA A 35 -1.07 -9.35 -1.12
CA ALA A 35 -2.29 -9.89 -1.72
C ALA A 35 -2.86 -11.07 -0.92
N ARG A 36 -1.97 -11.96 -0.42
CA ARG A 36 -2.34 -13.08 0.46
C ARG A 36 -2.78 -12.59 1.83
N ASP A 37 -2.10 -11.58 2.37
CA ASP A 37 -2.45 -10.98 3.65
C ASP A 37 -3.85 -10.34 3.59
N LEU A 38 -4.15 -9.60 2.51
CA LEU A 38 -5.48 -9.04 2.26
C LEU A 38 -6.52 -10.14 2.10
N GLN A 39 -6.23 -11.20 1.35
CA GLN A 39 -7.15 -12.32 1.17
C GLN A 39 -7.51 -12.95 2.53
N PHE A 40 -6.51 -13.25 3.36
CA PHE A 40 -6.72 -13.80 4.70
C PHE A 40 -7.61 -12.89 5.56
N ILE A 41 -7.39 -11.58 5.53
CA ILE A 41 -8.19 -10.60 6.30
C ILE A 41 -9.64 -10.57 5.81
N ILE A 42 -9.83 -10.57 4.49
CA ILE A 42 -11.16 -10.52 3.88
C ILE A 42 -11.94 -11.79 4.22
N GLU A 43 -11.33 -12.97 4.06
CA GLU A 43 -11.94 -14.25 4.42
C GLU A 43 -12.30 -14.32 5.91
N SER A 44 -11.40 -13.83 6.77
CA SER A 44 -11.62 -13.78 8.23
C SER A 44 -12.77 -12.84 8.63
N SER A 45 -13.09 -11.84 7.80
CA SER A 45 -14.23 -10.94 8.03
C SER A 45 -15.60 -11.57 7.72
N GLY A 46 -15.63 -12.83 7.26
CA GLY A 46 -16.85 -13.50 6.80
C GLY A 46 -17.30 -13.08 5.41
N THR A 47 -16.52 -12.24 4.72
CA THR A 47 -16.73 -11.92 3.31
C THR A 47 -16.15 -13.08 2.50
N GLY A 48 -17.02 -13.94 1.97
CA GLY A 48 -16.61 -15.02 1.07
C GLY A 48 -15.89 -14.46 -0.15
N VAL A 49 -14.70 -14.99 -0.43
CA VAL A 49 -13.94 -14.67 -1.65
C VAL A 49 -13.89 -15.92 -2.51
N ASP A 50 -14.62 -15.91 -3.62
CA ASP A 50 -14.71 -17.07 -4.52
C ASP A 50 -13.46 -17.25 -5.40
N ARG A 51 -12.47 -16.36 -5.26
CA ARG A 51 -11.25 -16.31 -6.10
C ARG A 51 -10.03 -15.84 -5.31
N GLU A 52 -8.86 -16.27 -5.75
CA GLU A 52 -7.59 -15.74 -5.25
C GLU A 52 -7.44 -14.24 -5.60
N ILE A 53 -6.89 -13.46 -4.67
CA ILE A 53 -6.59 -12.04 -4.90
C ILE A 53 -5.23 -11.95 -5.62
N GLY A 54 -5.26 -11.58 -6.89
CA GLY A 54 -4.08 -11.25 -7.70
C GLY A 54 -3.82 -9.75 -7.77
N TYR A 55 -3.04 -9.31 -8.76
CA TYR A 55 -2.76 -7.88 -9.04
C TYR A 55 -3.46 -7.38 -10.34
N ASP A 56 -4.46 -8.12 -10.80
CA ASP A 56 -5.31 -7.78 -11.94
C ASP A 56 -6.41 -6.77 -11.58
N ASP A 57 -7.06 -6.22 -12.62
CA ASP A 57 -8.10 -5.19 -12.46
C ASP A 57 -9.34 -5.65 -11.70
N GLU A 58 -9.68 -6.94 -11.77
CA GLU A 58 -10.84 -7.49 -11.07
C GLU A 58 -10.54 -7.63 -9.58
N SER A 59 -9.33 -8.11 -9.23
CA SER A 59 -8.85 -8.15 -7.84
C SER A 59 -8.74 -6.75 -7.22
N LEU A 60 -8.27 -5.74 -7.97
CA LEU A 60 -8.26 -4.35 -7.50
C LEU A 60 -9.66 -3.81 -7.19
N GLN A 61 -10.62 -4.05 -8.09
CA GLN A 61 -12.01 -3.63 -7.88
C GLN A 61 -12.65 -4.33 -6.67
N LEU A 62 -12.34 -5.62 -6.47
CA LEU A 62 -12.80 -6.39 -5.33
C LEU A 62 -12.25 -5.84 -4.02
N VAL A 63 -10.93 -5.65 -3.92
CA VAL A 63 -10.26 -5.10 -2.73
C VAL A 63 -10.78 -3.70 -2.40
N GLU A 64 -10.94 -2.83 -3.40
CA GLU A 64 -11.49 -1.49 -3.20
C GLU A 64 -12.91 -1.53 -2.61
N ARG A 65 -13.77 -2.38 -3.17
CA ARG A 65 -15.16 -2.53 -2.71
C ARG A 65 -15.21 -2.97 -1.27
N ILE A 66 -14.40 -3.96 -0.89
CA ILE A 66 -14.34 -4.47 0.47
C ILE A 66 -13.82 -3.39 1.43
N TYR A 67 -12.71 -2.74 1.09
CA TYR A 67 -12.19 -1.61 1.87
C TYR A 67 -13.26 -0.53 2.11
N ARG A 68 -13.94 -0.08 1.05
CA ARG A 68 -14.97 0.98 1.18
C ARG A 68 -16.17 0.52 2.01
N THR A 69 -16.54 -0.74 1.91
CA THR A 69 -17.65 -1.31 2.70
C THR A 69 -17.27 -1.37 4.17
N ALA A 70 -16.08 -1.90 4.46
CA ALA A 70 -15.56 -2.06 5.81
C ALA A 70 -15.28 -0.70 6.47
N ALA A 71 -14.82 0.30 5.71
CA ALA A 71 -14.59 1.66 6.20
C ALA A 71 -15.87 2.38 6.65
N ARG A 72 -17.04 2.01 6.12
CA ARG A 72 -18.34 2.57 6.56
C ARG A 72 -18.77 2.05 7.92
N SER A 73 -18.24 0.91 8.35
CA SER A 73 -18.51 0.31 9.66
C SER A 73 -17.19 -0.11 10.30
N PRO A 74 -16.38 0.82 10.85
CA PRO A 74 -15.03 0.52 11.34
C PRO A 74 -14.95 -0.61 12.37
N ALA A 75 -16.04 -0.87 13.11
CA ALA A 75 -16.16 -1.99 14.05
C ALA A 75 -16.06 -3.38 13.39
N SER A 76 -16.23 -3.49 12.06
CA SER A 76 -16.10 -4.75 11.31
C SER A 76 -14.66 -5.02 10.82
N ILE A 77 -13.73 -4.08 11.01
CA ILE A 77 -12.31 -4.29 10.67
C ILE A 77 -11.55 -4.55 11.97
N GLU A 78 -11.28 -5.81 12.28
CA GLU A 78 -10.51 -6.20 13.47
C GLU A 78 -9.11 -5.55 13.52
N LEU A 79 -8.53 -5.28 12.34
CA LEU A 79 -7.23 -4.63 12.19
C LEU A 79 -7.26 -3.10 12.27
N GLY A 80 -8.43 -2.46 12.27
CA GLY A 80 -8.58 -1.01 12.16
C GLY A 80 -8.30 -0.45 10.75
N ILE A 81 -8.89 0.71 10.46
CA ILE A 81 -8.87 1.32 9.12
C ILE A 81 -7.46 1.72 8.66
N ASP A 82 -6.63 2.25 9.56
CA ASP A 82 -5.28 2.72 9.23
C ASP A 82 -4.37 1.57 8.76
N ASN A 83 -4.50 0.40 9.37
CA ASN A 83 -3.74 -0.78 8.96
C ASN A 83 -4.23 -1.31 7.61
N PHE A 84 -5.54 -1.26 7.36
CA PHE A 84 -6.08 -1.61 6.04
C PHE A 84 -5.53 -0.65 4.98
N GLU A 85 -5.54 0.66 5.22
CA GLU A 85 -5.02 1.65 4.27
C GLU A 85 -3.54 1.44 3.97
N ARG A 86 -2.74 1.05 4.97
CA ARG A 86 -1.33 0.68 4.76
C ARG A 86 -1.20 -0.54 3.84
N LEU A 87 -1.96 -1.61 4.10
CA LEU A 87 -1.97 -2.81 3.25
C LEU A 87 -2.48 -2.49 1.83
N LEU A 88 -3.51 -1.67 1.71
CA LEU A 88 -4.05 -1.19 0.44
C LEU A 88 -2.99 -0.42 -0.36
N SER A 89 -2.17 0.37 0.32
CA SER A 89 -1.08 1.14 -0.30
C SER A 89 0.04 0.22 -0.79
N LEU A 90 0.43 -0.77 0.01
CA LEU A 90 1.38 -1.80 -0.41
C LEU A 90 0.87 -2.59 -1.62
N TYR A 91 -0.41 -2.98 -1.59
CA TYR A 91 -1.07 -3.69 -2.67
C TYR A 91 -1.15 -2.88 -3.97
N LEU A 92 -1.51 -1.60 -3.87
CA LEU A 92 -1.55 -0.69 -5.02
C LEU A 92 -0.15 -0.44 -5.60
N GLY A 93 0.85 -0.23 -4.74
CA GLY A 93 2.24 -0.09 -5.15
C GLY A 93 2.78 -1.36 -5.82
N GLN A 94 2.49 -2.54 -5.27
CA GLN A 94 2.89 -3.80 -5.89
C GLN A 94 2.17 -4.02 -7.23
N SER A 95 0.90 -3.60 -7.35
CA SER A 95 0.18 -3.65 -8.63
C SER A 95 0.84 -2.81 -9.73
N LEU A 96 1.44 -1.66 -9.39
CA LEU A 96 2.26 -0.89 -10.34
C LEU A 96 3.53 -1.65 -10.76
N VAL A 97 4.18 -2.32 -9.81
CA VAL A 97 5.41 -3.09 -10.07
C VAL A 97 5.15 -4.31 -10.95
N GLU A 98 4.09 -5.08 -10.67
CA GLU A 98 3.70 -6.25 -11.47
C GLU A 98 3.30 -5.88 -12.91
N ARG A 99 2.78 -4.66 -13.10
CA ARG A 99 2.47 -4.09 -14.43
C ARG A 99 3.67 -3.44 -15.09
N ASP A 100 4.86 -3.60 -14.51
CA ASP A 100 6.10 -3.10 -15.07
C ASP A 100 6.09 -1.57 -15.26
N ALA A 101 5.34 -0.86 -14.41
CA ALA A 101 5.23 0.61 -14.46
C ALA A 101 6.37 1.31 -13.69
N GLY A 102 7.00 0.61 -12.74
CA GLY A 102 8.05 1.17 -11.88
C GLY A 102 8.61 0.18 -10.87
N ALA A 103 9.34 0.71 -9.89
CA ALA A 103 9.93 -0.04 -8.79
C ALA A 103 9.80 0.72 -7.47
N TRP A 104 9.78 -0.01 -6.35
CA TRP A 104 9.82 0.60 -5.01
C TRP A 104 11.02 1.52 -4.85
N ALA A 105 10.76 2.77 -4.45
CA ALA A 105 11.77 3.80 -4.33
C ALA A 105 12.46 3.76 -2.97
N ARG A 106 13.77 4.01 -2.95
CA ARG A 106 14.47 4.32 -1.70
C ARG A 106 14.02 5.69 -1.23
N TYR A 107 13.81 5.84 0.07
CA TYR A 107 13.62 7.16 0.66
C TYR A 107 14.96 7.87 0.78
N GLU A 108 15.09 9.04 0.14
CA GLU A 108 16.33 9.84 0.11
C GLU A 108 16.25 11.13 0.97
N GLY A 109 15.16 11.31 1.74
CA GLY A 109 15.01 12.47 2.60
C GLY A 109 15.88 12.44 3.86
N LYS A 110 15.91 13.56 4.57
CA LYS A 110 16.69 13.73 5.82
C LYS A 110 16.07 13.01 7.02
N GLU A 111 14.75 12.80 7.00
CA GLU A 111 14.00 12.15 8.08
C GLU A 111 13.95 10.63 7.89
N HIS A 112 13.70 9.86 8.94
CA HIS A 112 13.59 8.41 8.81
C HIS A 112 12.17 7.98 8.44
N VAL A 113 12.02 7.19 7.37
CA VAL A 113 10.76 6.56 6.98
C VAL A 113 10.88 5.04 7.12
N ILE A 114 10.07 4.46 8.01
CA ILE A 114 10.12 3.02 8.34
C ILE A 114 9.52 2.17 7.20
N PHE A 115 8.54 2.70 6.47
CA PHE A 115 7.88 2.04 5.34
C PHE A 115 7.82 3.01 4.15
N PRO A 116 8.83 3.05 3.27
CA PRO A 116 8.77 3.88 2.07
C PRO A 116 7.70 3.36 1.12
N ILE A 117 6.56 4.06 1.04
CA ILE A 117 5.42 3.67 0.19
C ILE A 117 5.39 4.49 -1.11
N THR A 118 6.56 4.70 -1.70
CA THR A 118 6.74 5.47 -2.94
C THR A 118 7.22 4.55 -4.05
N ILE A 119 6.65 4.69 -5.25
CA ILE A 119 7.09 3.99 -6.46
C ILE A 119 7.83 5.00 -7.34
N ARG A 120 9.03 4.64 -7.79
CA ARG A 120 9.73 5.33 -8.87
C ARG A 120 9.26 4.72 -10.20
N LEU A 121 8.58 5.51 -11.00
CA LEU A 121 8.10 5.14 -12.32
C LEU A 121 9.25 5.03 -13.32
N ARG A 122 9.01 4.35 -14.44
CA ARG A 122 9.97 4.27 -15.56
C ARG A 122 10.35 5.62 -16.16
N THR A 123 9.46 6.59 -16.06
CA THR A 123 9.70 7.98 -16.46
C THR A 123 10.70 8.70 -15.57
N GLY A 124 11.14 8.07 -14.46
CA GLY A 124 12.02 8.67 -13.45
C GLY A 124 11.29 9.44 -12.36
N LYS A 125 10.00 9.74 -12.59
CA LYS A 125 9.11 10.39 -11.62
C LYS A 125 8.75 9.46 -10.46
N HIS A 126 8.19 10.04 -9.41
CA HIS A 126 7.81 9.34 -8.19
C HIS A 126 6.31 9.48 -7.94
N VAL A 127 5.69 8.44 -7.38
CA VAL A 127 4.29 8.48 -6.94
C VAL A 127 4.16 7.94 -5.52
N ASP A 128 3.47 8.70 -4.67
CA ASP A 128 3.13 8.29 -3.31
C ASP A 128 1.76 7.59 -3.32
N VAL A 129 1.80 6.25 -3.28
CA VAL A 129 0.57 5.45 -3.32
C VAL A 129 -0.17 5.48 -1.97
N PHE A 130 0.53 5.75 -0.86
CA PHE A 130 -0.10 5.91 0.45
C PHE A 130 -0.95 7.17 0.51
N LEU A 131 -0.44 8.28 -0.02
CA LEU A 131 -1.20 9.52 -0.09
C LEU A 131 -2.51 9.34 -0.85
N PHE A 132 -2.53 8.51 -1.90
CA PHE A 132 -3.75 8.19 -2.63
C PHE A 132 -4.72 7.34 -1.78
N CYS A 133 -4.23 6.23 -1.20
CA CYS A 133 -5.04 5.28 -0.44
C CYS A 133 -5.56 5.83 0.91
N LYS A 134 -4.83 6.74 1.54
CA LYS A 134 -5.19 7.31 2.83
C LYS A 134 -6.58 7.96 2.78
N SER A 135 -7.48 7.54 3.67
CA SER A 135 -8.88 8.00 3.72
C SER A 135 -9.62 7.89 2.37
N LEU A 136 -9.26 6.92 1.51
CA LEU A 136 -9.86 6.75 0.18
C LEU A 136 -11.39 6.60 0.24
N HIS A 137 -11.94 6.05 1.33
CA HIS A 137 -13.38 5.94 1.55
C HIS A 137 -14.10 7.31 1.62
N GLN A 138 -13.39 8.37 1.98
CA GLN A 138 -13.92 9.75 2.08
C GLN A 138 -13.65 10.57 0.81
N LYS A 139 -12.73 10.12 -0.06
CA LYS A 139 -12.32 10.85 -1.26
C LYS A 139 -13.28 10.62 -2.43
N GLN A 140 -13.62 11.71 -3.11
CA GLN A 140 -14.26 11.68 -4.43
C GLN A 140 -13.16 11.79 -5.49
N VAL A 141 -12.75 10.64 -6.05
CA VAL A 141 -11.78 10.55 -7.14
C VAL A 141 -12.43 9.85 -8.33
N ASN A 142 -11.80 9.96 -9.51
CA ASN A 142 -12.28 9.27 -10.69
C ASN A 142 -12.39 7.76 -10.41
N GLY A 143 -13.53 7.16 -10.80
CA GLY A 143 -13.81 5.75 -10.55
C GLY A 143 -14.45 5.44 -9.19
N THR A 144 -14.56 6.39 -8.23
CA THR A 144 -15.16 6.16 -6.91
C THR A 144 -16.56 5.53 -6.99
N LEU A 145 -17.46 6.08 -7.82
CA LEU A 145 -18.85 5.61 -7.91
C LEU A 145 -18.97 4.20 -8.49
N SER A 146 -18.05 3.83 -9.38
CA SER A 146 -18.00 2.51 -10.02
C SER A 146 -17.11 1.50 -9.28
N GLY A 147 -16.49 1.87 -8.16
CA GLY A 147 -15.51 1.03 -7.45
C GLY A 147 -14.26 0.72 -8.29
N ARG A 148 -13.83 1.70 -9.10
CA ARG A 148 -12.69 1.61 -10.04
C ARG A 148 -11.64 2.69 -9.76
N ALA A 149 -11.59 3.24 -8.55
CA ALA A 149 -10.63 4.29 -8.22
C ALA A 149 -9.19 3.78 -8.28
N LEU A 150 -8.93 2.56 -7.79
CA LEU A 150 -7.59 1.97 -7.84
C LEU A 150 -7.14 1.72 -9.28
N THR A 151 -7.99 1.13 -10.13
CA THR A 151 -7.65 0.89 -11.53
C THR A 151 -7.50 2.18 -12.33
N THR A 152 -8.33 3.19 -12.05
CA THR A 152 -8.21 4.52 -12.67
C THR A 152 -6.92 5.21 -12.26
N PHE A 153 -6.49 5.08 -11.00
CA PHE A 153 -5.20 5.58 -10.54
C PHE A 153 -4.04 4.95 -11.32
N LEU A 154 -4.06 3.62 -11.52
CA LEU A 154 -3.02 2.93 -12.28
C LEU A 154 -2.95 3.40 -13.74
N ALA A 155 -4.10 3.67 -14.36
CA ALA A 155 -4.18 4.16 -15.73
C ALA A 155 -3.67 5.60 -15.91
N ASP A 156 -3.63 6.39 -14.83
CA ASP A 156 -3.34 7.83 -14.85
C ASP A 156 -2.16 8.20 -13.93
N VAL A 157 -1.33 7.21 -13.60
CA VAL A 157 -0.28 7.33 -12.58
C VAL A 157 0.76 8.42 -12.93
N ASP A 158 1.09 8.59 -14.22
CA ASP A 158 2.06 9.59 -14.68
C ASP A 158 1.60 11.04 -14.45
N ARG A 159 0.28 11.29 -14.41
CA ARG A 159 -0.29 12.61 -14.12
C ARG A 159 -0.25 12.94 -12.64
N LEU A 160 -0.29 11.92 -11.80
CA LEU A 160 -0.25 12.02 -10.34
C LEU A 160 1.18 12.01 -9.78
N ALA A 161 2.15 11.70 -10.63
CA ALA A 161 3.55 11.59 -10.26
C ALA A 161 4.23 12.97 -10.15
N PHE A 162 5.13 13.10 -9.18
CA PHE A 162 5.99 14.26 -8.97
C PHE A 162 7.43 13.95 -9.44
N PRO A 163 8.27 14.98 -9.67
CA PRO A 163 9.67 14.79 -10.05
C PRO A 163 10.42 13.85 -9.09
#